data_AF-A0A940WID7-F1
#
_entry.id   AF-A0A940WID7-F1
#
_cell.length_a   1.000
_cell.length_b   1.000
_cell.length_c   1.000
_cell.angle_alpha   90.00
_cell.angle_beta   90.00
_cell.angle_gamma   90.00
#
_symmetry.space_group_name_H-M   'P 1'
#
loop_
_entity.id
_entity.type
_entity.pdbx_description
1 polymer ?
#
loop_
_entity_poly.entity_id
_entity_poly.type
_entity_poly.pdbx_seq_one_letter_code
_entity_poly.pdbx_strand_id
1 'polypeptide(L)'
;MRNIVATGGLALLLILAPAGATDGAAGPIPPRTDPRAYTYFLAGYLDSRDGNLDAALGSYRKALRYAGDAPDILYEIANVLVKKGRLPEAREELEKALAVDEGHTRSRYLLAGILAASGDREKALPEYDRVLKEDPENDDAYLHIATLHAERGEFSKAEEVLGALIARDPESYLAYYYRGRVLAAQKKFNEALADYDKALSIAPGFDAALLESGAVLEILGRNAEAEERYKTALLSSPNNPFLRDRLGRLLIREKKIDQAVDQYEEMKKLSAANPDVRVKLGLLYLDRDRFDDAINEFTFVLASDPGNTQVRFFLGTAYEEKGALPEAETTFRKIPEGDPVHREAMLHLAMLLSRQKKNDEAIEVVRKLRGESPGDVELMIFLAVQLEAANRYDEALAVATEATEKAPENPAAWFALGVVQDKRGQLEQVIAAMEKVITLDPKHATALNYLGYTFADRNIRLPEAEQLVQRALEIRPDDGYFLDSLAWVHFRRGDYRRAEAELLQALKYVPDDPVILEHLGDVLQAQGRNDEAAVLFEKAIAKGHEKPDEVGVKIHRLRKAQPAGK
;
A
#
# COMPACT_ATOMS: atom_id res chain seq x y z
N MET A 1 -4.88 10.95 5.87
CA MET A 1 -5.90 11.51 6.79
C MET A 1 -7.22 11.64 6.02
N ARG A 2 -8.35 11.28 6.67
CA ARG A 2 -9.67 10.91 6.08
C ARG A 2 -9.72 9.51 5.46
N ASN A 3 -9.92 8.50 6.30
CA ASN A 3 -10.70 7.26 6.05
C ASN A 3 -10.59 6.31 7.26
N ILE A 4 -11.00 6.78 8.44
CA ILE A 4 -11.29 5.93 9.61
C ILE A 4 -12.61 6.44 10.18
N VAL A 5 -13.72 6.23 9.46
CA VAL A 5 -15.11 6.12 9.92
C VAL A 5 -15.91 5.74 8.66
N ALA A 6 -16.03 4.43 8.37
CA ALA A 6 -17.09 3.85 7.54
C ALA A 6 -16.82 2.34 7.37
N THR A 7 -17.02 1.58 8.44
CA THR A 7 -17.44 0.16 8.35
C THR A 7 -18.78 0.03 9.05
N GLY A 8 -19.74 0.85 8.61
CA GLY A 8 -21.16 0.52 8.75
C GLY A 8 -21.49 -0.52 7.68
N GLY A 9 -21.77 -1.75 8.10
CA GLY A 9 -22.19 -2.80 7.17
C GLY A 9 -21.65 -4.19 7.47
N LEU A 10 -21.77 -4.67 8.71
CA LEU A 10 -21.99 -6.11 8.96
C LEU A 10 -22.74 -6.27 10.31
N ALA A 11 -23.84 -5.55 10.45
CA ALA A 11 -24.84 -5.79 11.49
C ALA A 11 -25.78 -6.91 11.01
N LEU A 12 -25.26 -8.13 10.83
CA LEU A 12 -26.10 -9.29 10.53
C LEU A 12 -25.35 -10.62 10.74
N LEU A 13 -24.72 -10.86 11.89
CA LEU A 13 -24.27 -12.22 12.25
C LEU A 13 -24.14 -12.50 13.76
N LEU A 14 -24.69 -11.64 14.61
CA LEU A 14 -24.85 -11.90 16.06
C LEU A 14 -26.32 -11.89 16.52
N ILE A 15 -27.28 -11.85 15.58
CA ILE A 15 -28.72 -11.76 15.92
C ILE A 15 -29.38 -13.15 16.02
N LEU A 16 -28.74 -14.25 15.60
CA LEU A 16 -29.34 -15.59 15.65
C LEU A 16 -28.32 -16.72 15.86
N ALA A 17 -27.45 -16.61 16.85
CA ALA A 17 -26.77 -17.79 17.38
C ALA A 17 -27.68 -18.41 18.47
N PRO A 18 -27.96 -19.73 18.45
CA PRO A 18 -28.60 -20.36 19.60
C PRO A 18 -27.65 -20.20 20.78
N ALA A 19 -28.14 -19.65 21.89
CA ALA A 19 -27.41 -19.61 23.15
C ALA A 19 -26.81 -20.99 23.41
N GLY A 20 -25.51 -21.02 23.67
CA GLY A 20 -24.80 -22.22 24.09
C GLY A 20 -25.55 -22.83 25.26
N ALA A 21 -25.81 -24.13 25.16
CA ALA A 21 -26.46 -24.92 26.17
C ALA A 21 -25.67 -24.85 27.49
N THR A 22 -26.05 -23.93 28.37
CA THR A 22 -25.93 -24.17 29.79
C THR A 22 -27.07 -25.13 30.14
N ASP A 23 -26.72 -26.28 30.71
CA ASP A 23 -27.63 -27.23 31.36
C ASP A 23 -28.37 -26.53 32.53
N GLY A 24 -29.26 -25.60 32.18
CA GLY A 24 -30.22 -24.98 33.07
C GLY A 24 -31.47 -25.83 33.03
N ALA A 25 -31.65 -26.62 34.08
CA ALA A 25 -32.78 -27.51 34.34
C ALA A 25 -34.05 -27.04 33.63
N ALA A 26 -34.60 -27.92 32.78
CA ALA A 26 -35.95 -27.76 32.26
C ALA A 26 -36.87 -27.41 33.44
N GLY A 27 -37.33 -26.16 33.48
CA GLY A 27 -38.34 -25.75 34.45
C GLY A 27 -39.50 -26.74 34.40
N PRO A 28 -40.10 -27.08 35.55
CA PRO A 28 -41.13 -28.11 35.58
C PRO A 28 -42.28 -27.72 34.65
N ILE A 29 -42.42 -28.46 33.55
CA ILE A 29 -43.54 -28.33 32.60
C ILE A 29 -44.82 -28.48 33.43
N PRO A 30 -45.80 -27.56 33.35
CA PRO A 30 -47.15 -27.86 33.78
C PRO A 30 -47.95 -28.43 32.59
N PRO A 31 -47.99 -29.77 32.36
CA PRO A 31 -48.94 -30.32 31.42
C PRO A 31 -50.24 -30.60 32.16
N ARG A 32 -51.24 -29.72 32.08
CA ARG A 32 -52.64 -30.14 32.25
C ARG A 32 -53.47 -29.29 31.29
N THR A 33 -53.91 -29.82 30.15
CA THR A 33 -55.11 -30.67 30.12
C THR A 33 -55.23 -31.69 28.97
N ASP A 34 -54.30 -31.74 27.99
CA ASP A 34 -54.40 -32.66 26.82
C ASP A 34 -53.06 -33.32 26.42
N PRO A 35 -52.91 -34.67 26.46
CA PRO A 35 -51.70 -35.37 26.03
C PRO A 35 -51.27 -35.08 24.59
N ARG A 36 -52.20 -34.70 23.71
CA ARG A 36 -51.90 -34.35 22.32
C ARG A 36 -51.06 -33.08 22.21
N ALA A 37 -51.26 -32.11 23.11
CA ALA A 37 -50.45 -30.90 23.16
C ALA A 37 -48.97 -31.23 23.33
N TYR A 38 -48.66 -32.10 24.30
CA TYR A 38 -47.29 -32.53 24.58
C TYR A 38 -46.68 -33.32 23.42
N THR A 39 -47.44 -34.24 22.81
CA THR A 39 -46.97 -35.01 21.64
C THR A 39 -46.61 -34.10 20.47
N TYR A 40 -47.48 -33.14 20.13
CA TYR A 40 -47.20 -32.20 19.03
C TYR A 40 -46.08 -31.21 19.36
N PHE A 41 -45.93 -30.82 20.63
CA PHE A 41 -44.82 -30.00 21.08
C PHE A 41 -43.48 -30.71 20.88
N LEU A 42 -43.36 -31.96 21.34
CA LEU A 42 -42.14 -32.76 21.14
C LEU A 42 -41.83 -32.99 19.66
N ALA A 43 -42.85 -33.26 18.84
CA ALA A 43 -42.65 -33.37 17.39
C ALA A 43 -42.10 -32.07 16.80
N GLY A 44 -42.66 -30.93 17.17
CA GLY A 44 -42.18 -29.62 16.72
C GLY A 44 -40.76 -29.31 17.16
N TYR A 45 -40.40 -29.69 18.39
CA TYR A 45 -39.05 -29.53 18.93
C TYR A 45 -38.01 -30.36 18.16
N LEU A 46 -38.32 -31.62 17.88
CA LEU A 46 -37.45 -32.49 17.08
C LEU A 46 -37.28 -31.96 15.64
N ASP A 47 -38.38 -31.56 14.99
CA ASP A 47 -38.33 -30.95 13.66
C ASP A 47 -37.51 -29.65 13.65
N SER A 48 -37.66 -28.79 14.68
CA SER A 48 -36.92 -27.52 14.82
C SER A 48 -35.41 -27.77 14.96
N ARG A 49 -35.03 -28.78 15.74
CA ARG A 49 -33.63 -29.18 15.94
C ARG A 49 -33.02 -29.74 14.66
N ASP A 50 -33.79 -30.51 13.91
CA ASP A 50 -33.35 -31.15 12.67
C ASP A 50 -33.41 -30.18 11.46
N GLY A 51 -33.78 -28.91 11.68
CA GLY A 51 -33.82 -27.85 10.66
C GLY A 51 -35.09 -27.86 9.79
N ASN A 52 -36.05 -28.73 10.08
CA ASN A 52 -37.33 -28.86 9.36
C ASN A 52 -38.33 -27.79 9.82
N LEU A 53 -38.02 -26.52 9.57
CA LEU A 53 -38.73 -25.37 10.15
C LEU A 53 -40.24 -25.32 9.81
N ASP A 54 -40.66 -25.77 8.62
CA ASP A 54 -42.09 -25.83 8.25
C ASP A 54 -42.86 -26.91 9.02
N ALA A 55 -42.25 -28.08 9.18
CA ALA A 55 -42.82 -29.17 9.97
C ALA A 55 -42.89 -28.78 11.45
N ALA A 56 -41.83 -28.17 11.96
CA ALA A 56 -41.76 -27.63 13.32
C ALA A 56 -42.89 -26.63 13.60
N LEU A 57 -43.04 -25.62 12.74
CA LEU A 57 -44.09 -24.61 12.85
C LEU A 57 -45.49 -25.23 12.79
N GLY A 58 -45.70 -26.22 11.91
CA GLY A 58 -46.95 -26.96 11.81
C GLY A 58 -47.28 -27.76 13.07
N SER A 59 -46.28 -28.43 13.65
CA SER A 59 -46.41 -29.22 14.87
C SER A 59 -46.65 -28.33 16.10
N TYR A 60 -45.91 -27.24 16.26
CA TYR A 60 -46.16 -26.29 17.35
C TYR A 60 -47.53 -25.61 17.27
N ARG A 61 -48.00 -25.24 16.07
CA ARG A 61 -49.37 -24.72 15.91
C ARG A 61 -50.45 -25.74 16.25
N LYS A 62 -50.21 -27.04 15.99
CA LYS A 62 -51.11 -28.11 16.45
C LYS A 62 -51.07 -28.22 17.97
N ALA A 63 -49.89 -28.15 18.59
CA ALA A 63 -49.75 -28.16 20.04
C ALA A 63 -50.53 -27.01 20.69
N LEU A 64 -50.39 -25.79 20.15
CA LEU A 64 -51.10 -24.60 20.61
C LEU A 64 -52.63 -24.74 20.56
N ARG A 65 -53.18 -25.43 19.53
CA ARG A 65 -54.64 -25.69 19.45
C ARG A 65 -55.19 -26.51 20.62
N TYR A 66 -54.36 -27.38 21.22
CA TYR A 66 -54.77 -28.22 22.36
C TYR A 66 -54.37 -27.61 23.70
N ALA A 67 -53.31 -26.80 23.74
CA ALA A 67 -52.78 -26.16 24.95
C ALA A 67 -53.41 -24.78 25.25
N GLY A 68 -54.08 -24.16 24.27
CA GLY A 68 -54.41 -22.73 24.32
C GLY A 68 -53.18 -21.87 24.08
N ASP A 69 -53.26 -20.58 24.43
CA ASP A 69 -52.18 -19.59 24.25
C ASP A 69 -51.03 -19.81 25.27
N ALA A 70 -50.44 -21.01 25.29
CA ALA A 70 -49.36 -21.38 26.19
C ALA A 70 -48.06 -20.61 25.83
N PRO A 71 -47.47 -19.82 26.76
CA PRO A 71 -46.31 -18.98 26.49
C PRO A 71 -45.09 -19.72 25.91
N ASP A 72 -44.76 -20.92 26.41
CA ASP A 72 -43.64 -21.72 25.92
C ASP A 72 -43.82 -22.16 24.45
N ILE A 73 -45.06 -22.49 24.04
CA ILE A 73 -45.35 -22.91 22.67
C ILE A 73 -45.31 -21.70 21.73
N LEU A 74 -45.85 -20.56 22.17
CA LEU A 74 -45.77 -19.30 21.43
C LEU A 74 -44.32 -18.83 21.24
N TYR A 75 -43.48 -18.97 22.27
CA TYR A 75 -42.03 -18.74 22.19
C TYR A 75 -41.36 -19.62 21.13
N GLU A 76 -41.64 -20.93 21.14
CA GLU A 76 -41.06 -21.87 20.16
C GLU A 76 -41.52 -21.57 18.73
N ILE A 77 -42.80 -21.20 18.54
CA ILE A 77 -43.32 -20.71 17.25
C ILE A 77 -42.56 -19.46 16.81
N ALA A 78 -42.39 -18.48 17.69
CA ALA A 78 -41.66 -17.26 17.40
C ALA A 78 -40.20 -17.55 17.03
N ASN A 79 -39.51 -18.41 17.77
CA ASN A 79 -38.13 -18.81 17.48
C ASN A 79 -37.98 -19.41 16.08
N VAL A 80 -38.90 -20.29 15.68
CA VAL A 80 -38.94 -20.84 14.31
C VAL A 80 -39.20 -19.74 13.28
N LEU A 81 -40.12 -18.82 13.55
CA LEU A 81 -40.41 -17.69 12.66
C LEU A 81 -39.19 -16.77 12.48
N VAL A 82 -38.42 -16.53 13.55
CA VAL A 82 -37.17 -15.77 13.49
C VAL A 82 -36.14 -16.50 12.61
N LYS A 83 -35.94 -17.81 12.77
CA LYS A 83 -35.07 -18.62 11.89
C LYS A 83 -35.50 -18.59 10.42
N LYS A 84 -36.79 -18.39 10.15
CA LYS A 84 -37.34 -18.20 8.79
C LYS A 84 -37.29 -16.75 8.29
N GLY A 85 -36.77 -15.80 9.07
CA GLY A 85 -36.72 -14.38 8.73
C GLY A 85 -38.07 -13.64 8.84
N ARG A 86 -39.10 -14.26 9.44
CA ARG A 86 -40.46 -13.71 9.55
C ARG A 86 -40.61 -12.91 10.86
N LEU A 87 -39.80 -11.86 11.01
CA LEU A 87 -39.70 -11.08 12.25
C LEU A 87 -41.01 -10.41 12.72
N PRO A 88 -41.87 -9.86 11.84
CA PRO A 88 -43.14 -9.27 12.27
C PRO A 88 -44.09 -10.30 12.89
N GLU A 89 -44.15 -11.50 12.34
CA GLU A 89 -44.98 -12.58 12.87
C GLU A 89 -44.41 -13.15 14.16
N ALA A 90 -43.08 -13.32 14.23
CA ALA A 90 -42.42 -13.74 15.47
C ALA A 90 -42.71 -12.76 16.61
N ARG A 91 -42.65 -11.45 16.33
CA ARG A 91 -43.01 -10.40 17.29
C ARG A 91 -44.45 -10.54 17.79
N GLU A 92 -45.41 -10.76 16.89
CA GLU A 92 -46.82 -10.93 17.26
C GLU A 92 -47.02 -12.11 18.23
N GLU A 93 -46.38 -13.25 17.96
CA GLU A 93 -46.50 -14.44 18.83
C GLU A 93 -45.83 -14.22 20.19
N LEU A 94 -44.75 -13.44 20.26
CA LEU A 94 -44.10 -13.07 21.53
C LEU A 94 -44.92 -12.07 22.34
N GLU A 95 -45.55 -11.09 21.68
CA GLU A 95 -46.48 -10.16 22.32
C GLU A 95 -47.69 -10.92 22.90
N LYS A 96 -48.20 -11.95 22.20
CA LYS A 96 -49.23 -12.86 22.76
C LYS A 96 -48.72 -13.65 23.95
N ALA A 97 -47.49 -14.21 23.88
CA ALA A 97 -46.92 -14.96 24.99
C ALA A 97 -46.81 -14.10 26.25
N LEU A 98 -46.36 -12.85 26.11
CA LEU A 98 -46.22 -11.89 27.21
C LEU A 98 -47.56 -11.31 27.69
N ALA A 99 -48.61 -11.34 26.86
CA ALA A 99 -49.96 -11.00 27.30
C ALA A 99 -50.59 -12.08 28.19
N VAL A 100 -50.15 -13.34 28.04
CA VAL A 100 -50.60 -14.47 28.87
C VAL A 100 -49.74 -14.59 30.14
N ASP A 101 -48.43 -14.44 29.99
CA ASP A 101 -47.48 -14.47 31.09
C ASP A 101 -46.44 -13.36 30.94
N GLU A 102 -46.66 -12.27 31.67
CA GLU A 102 -45.71 -11.15 31.72
C GLU A 102 -44.34 -11.58 32.29
N GLY A 103 -44.24 -12.66 33.07
CA GLY A 103 -42.97 -13.16 33.60
C GLY A 103 -42.20 -14.08 32.66
N HIS A 104 -42.65 -14.28 31.41
CA HIS A 104 -41.99 -15.19 30.48
C HIS A 104 -40.70 -14.60 29.88
N THR A 105 -39.62 -14.60 30.68
CA THR A 105 -38.35 -13.91 30.43
C THR A 105 -37.72 -14.27 29.07
N ARG A 106 -37.79 -15.54 28.64
CA ARG A 106 -37.25 -15.98 27.33
C ARG A 106 -37.98 -15.34 26.15
N SER A 107 -39.29 -15.15 26.26
CA SER A 107 -40.07 -14.44 25.23
C SER A 107 -39.74 -12.95 25.22
N ARG A 108 -39.59 -12.36 26.40
CA ARG A 108 -39.20 -10.95 26.54
C ARG A 108 -37.82 -10.68 25.94
N TYR A 109 -36.86 -11.56 26.21
CA TYR A 109 -35.52 -11.49 25.63
C TYR A 109 -35.54 -11.57 24.11
N LEU A 110 -36.24 -12.56 23.53
CA LEU A 110 -36.31 -12.70 22.08
C LEU A 110 -37.04 -11.50 21.44
N LEU A 111 -38.07 -10.96 22.09
CA LEU A 111 -38.77 -9.76 21.63
C LEU A 111 -37.84 -8.55 21.62
N ALA A 112 -37.06 -8.34 22.68
CA ALA A 112 -36.07 -7.28 22.77
C ALA A 112 -35.03 -7.38 21.63
N GLY A 113 -34.59 -8.59 21.30
CA GLY A 113 -33.71 -8.87 20.16
C GLY A 113 -34.33 -8.50 18.81
N ILE A 114 -35.60 -8.87 18.58
CA ILE A 114 -36.32 -8.50 17.36
C ILE A 114 -36.50 -6.98 17.24
N LEU A 115 -36.84 -6.31 18.34
CA LEU A 115 -36.98 -4.85 18.39
C LEU A 115 -35.64 -4.17 18.05
N ALA A 116 -34.53 -4.64 18.63
CA ALA A 116 -33.20 -4.13 18.34
C ALA A 116 -32.83 -4.31 16.85
N ALA A 117 -33.04 -5.52 16.31
CA ALA A 117 -32.78 -5.84 14.91
C ALA A 117 -33.63 -5.03 13.92
N SER A 118 -34.87 -4.69 14.31
CA SER A 118 -35.80 -3.91 13.51
C SER A 118 -35.53 -2.40 13.56
N GLY A 119 -34.51 -1.95 14.31
CA GLY A 119 -34.17 -0.55 14.51
C GLY A 119 -35.00 0.17 15.58
N ASP A 120 -35.96 -0.53 16.21
CA ASP A 120 -36.80 -0.05 17.33
C ASP A 120 -36.02 -0.03 18.66
N ARG A 121 -34.81 0.53 18.65
CA ARG A 121 -33.87 0.49 19.78
C ARG A 121 -34.45 1.10 21.07
N GLU A 122 -35.31 2.11 20.96
CA GLU A 122 -35.96 2.76 22.13
C GLU A 122 -36.90 1.80 22.86
N LYS A 123 -37.48 0.84 22.14
CA LYS A 123 -38.36 -0.18 22.73
C LYS A 123 -37.59 -1.41 23.20
N ALA A 124 -36.43 -1.70 22.61
CA ALA A 124 -35.61 -2.85 22.98
C ALA A 124 -34.99 -2.72 24.37
N LEU A 125 -34.41 -1.56 24.72
CA LEU A 125 -33.71 -1.37 25.99
C LEU A 125 -34.60 -1.64 27.22
N PRO A 126 -35.83 -1.08 27.34
CA PRO A 126 -36.70 -1.39 28.47
C PRO A 126 -37.07 -2.87 28.60
N GLU A 127 -37.14 -3.59 27.48
CA GLU A 127 -37.44 -5.02 27.49
C GLU A 127 -36.22 -5.84 27.97
N TYR A 128 -35.00 -5.49 27.56
CA TYR A 128 -33.78 -6.08 28.11
C TYR A 128 -33.58 -5.73 29.60
N ASP A 129 -33.88 -4.50 30.02
CA ASP A 129 -33.81 -4.11 31.44
C ASP A 129 -34.75 -4.94 32.31
N ARG A 130 -35.93 -5.29 31.79
CA ARG A 130 -36.87 -6.19 32.45
C ARG A 130 -36.34 -7.63 32.50
N VAL A 131 -35.72 -8.11 31.41
CA VAL A 131 -35.04 -9.41 31.40
C VAL A 131 -34.01 -9.48 32.53
N LEU A 132 -33.15 -8.47 32.68
CA LEU A 132 -32.13 -8.46 33.74
C LEU A 132 -32.70 -8.33 35.16
N LYS A 133 -33.91 -7.78 35.33
CA LYS A 133 -34.59 -7.77 36.63
C LYS A 133 -35.11 -9.14 37.04
N GLU A 134 -35.56 -9.94 36.07
CA GLU A 134 -36.11 -11.28 36.29
C GLU A 134 -35.01 -12.36 36.29
N ASP A 135 -34.01 -12.19 35.44
CA ASP A 135 -32.86 -13.07 35.25
C ASP A 135 -31.55 -12.25 35.22
N PRO A 136 -31.00 -11.90 36.41
CA PRO A 136 -29.72 -11.19 36.52
C PRO A 136 -28.51 -12.00 36.01
N GLU A 137 -28.68 -13.30 35.74
CA GLU A 137 -27.65 -14.19 35.24
C GLU A 137 -27.55 -14.18 33.70
N ASN A 138 -28.41 -13.44 33.01
CA ASN A 138 -28.41 -13.37 31.55
C ASN A 138 -27.29 -12.48 30.96
N ASP A 139 -26.10 -13.05 30.72
CA ASP A 139 -24.94 -12.36 30.12
C ASP A 139 -25.26 -11.68 28.80
N ASP A 140 -25.98 -12.38 27.93
CA ASP A 140 -26.29 -11.89 26.60
C ASP A 140 -27.13 -10.61 26.66
N ALA A 141 -28.06 -10.50 27.62
CA ALA A 141 -28.82 -9.27 27.85
C ALA A 141 -27.91 -8.08 28.24
N TYR A 142 -26.91 -8.28 29.11
CA TYR A 142 -25.92 -7.22 29.40
C TYR A 142 -25.15 -6.81 28.13
N LEU A 143 -24.68 -7.78 27.34
CA LEU A 143 -23.93 -7.52 26.10
C LEU A 143 -24.78 -6.77 25.07
N HIS A 144 -26.06 -7.12 24.94
CA HIS A 144 -27.00 -6.44 24.04
C HIS A 144 -27.34 -5.03 24.50
N ILE A 145 -27.62 -4.80 25.79
CA ILE A 145 -27.84 -3.46 26.34
C ILE A 145 -26.61 -2.58 26.10
N ALA A 146 -25.42 -3.08 26.42
CA ALA A 146 -24.19 -2.33 26.24
C ALA A 146 -23.94 -1.98 24.76
N THR A 147 -24.18 -2.93 23.85
CA THR A 147 -24.05 -2.70 22.41
C THR A 147 -25.05 -1.62 21.93
N LEU A 148 -26.30 -1.68 22.38
CA LEU A 148 -27.32 -0.67 22.04
C LEU A 148 -26.94 0.73 22.54
N HIS A 149 -26.41 0.85 23.76
CA HIS A 149 -25.90 2.12 24.27
C HIS A 149 -24.68 2.61 23.47
N ALA A 150 -23.75 1.73 23.12
CA ALA A 150 -22.58 2.09 22.31
C ALA A 150 -22.96 2.57 20.91
N GLU A 151 -23.91 1.92 20.24
CA GLU A 151 -24.44 2.34 18.93
C GLU A 151 -25.10 3.72 18.97
N ARG A 152 -25.64 4.13 20.13
CA ARG A 152 -26.21 5.46 20.37
C ARG A 152 -25.17 6.51 20.73
N GLY A 153 -23.89 6.12 20.88
CA GLY A 153 -22.84 6.98 21.40
C GLY A 153 -22.91 7.22 22.92
N GLU A 154 -23.77 6.49 23.63
CA GLU A 154 -23.92 6.55 25.08
C GLU A 154 -22.84 5.67 25.77
N PHE A 155 -21.57 5.95 25.45
CA PHE A 155 -20.47 5.05 25.80
C PHE A 155 -20.33 4.84 27.31
N SER A 156 -20.58 5.86 28.14
CA SER A 156 -20.52 5.72 29.60
C SER A 156 -21.53 4.72 30.15
N LYS A 157 -22.75 4.66 29.58
CA LYS A 157 -23.76 3.66 29.96
C LYS A 157 -23.34 2.26 29.51
N ALA A 158 -22.77 2.15 28.31
CA ALA A 158 -22.24 0.88 27.84
C ALA A 158 -21.11 0.35 28.73
N GLU A 159 -20.17 1.22 29.13
CA GLU A 159 -19.09 0.90 30.08
C GLU A 159 -19.65 0.48 31.45
N GLU A 160 -20.68 1.15 31.97
CA GLU A 160 -21.33 0.81 33.24
C GLU A 160 -21.98 -0.58 33.19
N VAL A 161 -22.75 -0.87 32.14
CA VAL A 161 -23.42 -2.17 31.96
C VAL A 161 -22.40 -3.31 31.81
N LEU A 162 -21.33 -3.09 31.04
CA LEU A 162 -20.25 -4.07 30.90
C LEU A 162 -19.44 -4.22 32.20
N GLY A 163 -19.27 -3.14 32.96
CA GLY A 163 -18.66 -3.17 34.28
C GLY A 163 -19.48 -3.99 35.28
N ALA A 164 -20.81 -3.88 35.24
CA ALA A 164 -21.70 -4.71 36.04
C ALA A 164 -21.61 -6.19 35.66
N LEU A 165 -21.55 -6.51 34.37
CA LEU A 165 -21.32 -7.88 33.89
C LEU A 165 -19.97 -8.43 34.38
N ILE A 166 -18.89 -7.66 34.27
CA ILE A 166 -17.54 -8.06 34.74
C ILE A 166 -17.49 -8.24 36.26
N ALA A 167 -18.17 -7.39 37.02
CA ALA A 167 -18.20 -7.51 38.48
C ALA A 167 -18.92 -8.78 38.94
N ARG A 168 -19.93 -9.21 38.19
CA ARG A 168 -20.72 -10.42 38.46
C ARG A 168 -20.04 -11.67 37.93
N ASP A 169 -19.51 -11.62 36.71
CA ASP A 169 -18.71 -12.68 36.09
C ASP A 169 -17.32 -12.16 35.64
N PRO A 170 -16.30 -12.24 36.52
CA PRO A 170 -14.94 -11.83 36.21
C PRO A 170 -14.23 -12.66 35.13
N GLU A 171 -14.79 -13.80 34.73
CA GLU A 171 -14.28 -14.70 33.68
C GLU A 171 -15.03 -14.51 32.34
N SER A 172 -15.95 -13.55 32.25
CA SER A 172 -16.64 -13.22 31.00
C SER A 172 -15.70 -12.53 30.01
N TYR A 173 -14.97 -13.30 29.21
CA TYR A 173 -14.05 -12.76 28.19
C TYR A 173 -14.79 -11.85 27.17
N LEU A 174 -16.06 -12.13 26.89
CA LEU A 174 -16.90 -11.30 26.03
C LEU A 174 -17.14 -9.93 26.64
N ALA A 175 -17.41 -9.84 27.95
CA ALA A 175 -17.62 -8.55 28.62
C ALA A 175 -16.40 -7.63 28.49
N TYR A 176 -15.19 -8.16 28.73
CA TYR A 176 -13.96 -7.41 28.51
C TYR A 176 -13.78 -7.04 27.03
N TYR A 177 -14.02 -7.96 26.10
CA TYR A 177 -13.90 -7.65 24.66
C TYR A 177 -14.85 -6.52 24.23
N TYR A 178 -16.13 -6.57 24.60
CA TYR A 178 -17.09 -5.54 24.25
C TYR A 178 -16.76 -4.21 24.93
N ARG A 179 -16.23 -4.21 26.16
CA ARG A 179 -15.80 -2.98 26.84
C ARG A 179 -14.56 -2.40 26.16
N GLY A 180 -13.61 -3.24 25.78
CA GLY A 180 -12.46 -2.87 24.96
C GLY A 180 -12.87 -2.20 23.64
N ARG A 181 -13.92 -2.70 22.97
CA ARG A 181 -14.46 -2.06 21.75
C ARG A 181 -15.07 -0.69 22.02
N VAL A 182 -15.82 -0.53 23.11
CA VAL A 182 -16.38 0.75 23.53
C VAL A 182 -15.27 1.76 23.83
N LEU A 183 -14.25 1.35 24.59
CA LEU A 183 -13.07 2.16 24.90
C LEU A 183 -12.29 2.56 23.63
N ALA A 184 -12.12 1.63 22.68
CA ALA A 184 -11.48 1.90 21.41
C ALA A 184 -12.27 2.93 20.56
N ALA A 185 -13.61 2.84 20.56
CA ALA A 185 -14.47 3.82 19.90
C ALA A 185 -14.35 5.23 20.53
N GLN A 186 -14.11 5.30 21.84
CA GLN A 186 -13.78 6.54 22.56
C GLN A 186 -12.33 7.01 22.37
N LYS A 187 -11.50 6.26 21.61
CA LYS A 187 -10.05 6.49 21.44
C LYS A 187 -9.23 6.32 22.73
N LYS A 188 -9.77 5.65 23.75
CA LYS A 188 -9.05 5.24 24.97
C LYS A 188 -8.26 3.95 24.70
N PHE A 189 -7.27 4.05 23.81
CA PHE A 189 -6.61 2.87 23.22
C PHE A 189 -5.86 2.00 24.24
N ASN A 190 -5.22 2.59 25.25
CA ASN A 190 -4.49 1.80 26.25
C ASN A 190 -5.44 1.03 27.18
N GLU A 191 -6.57 1.62 27.55
CA GLU A 191 -7.61 0.95 28.35
C GLU A 191 -8.27 -0.16 27.53
N ALA A 192 -8.55 0.11 26.24
CA ALA A 192 -9.05 -0.89 25.31
C ALA A 192 -8.12 -2.10 25.19
N LEU A 193 -6.80 -1.87 25.11
CA LEU A 193 -5.81 -2.94 25.07
C LEU A 193 -5.78 -3.75 26.36
N ALA A 194 -5.86 -3.10 27.52
CA ALA A 194 -5.91 -3.83 28.80
C ALA A 194 -7.13 -4.78 28.87
N ASP A 195 -8.28 -4.33 28.38
CA ASP A 195 -9.49 -5.16 28.29
C ASP A 195 -9.34 -6.29 27.26
N TYR A 196 -8.79 -6.03 26.09
CA TYR A 196 -8.50 -7.08 25.12
C TYR A 196 -7.50 -8.10 25.66
N ASP A 197 -6.45 -7.67 26.36
CA ASP A 197 -5.47 -8.54 26.98
C ASP A 197 -6.10 -9.41 28.06
N LYS A 198 -7.02 -8.86 28.85
CA LYS A 198 -7.79 -9.62 29.84
C LYS A 198 -8.70 -10.65 29.16
N ALA A 199 -9.42 -10.27 28.10
CA ALA A 199 -10.22 -11.21 27.30
C ALA A 199 -9.35 -12.35 26.74
N LEU A 200 -8.17 -12.04 26.20
CA LEU A 200 -7.24 -13.01 25.62
C LEU A 200 -6.54 -13.87 26.68
N SER A 201 -6.42 -13.40 27.93
CA SER A 201 -5.92 -14.24 29.03
C SER A 201 -6.88 -15.37 29.40
N ILE A 202 -8.18 -15.15 29.19
CA ILE A 202 -9.25 -16.12 29.44
C ILE A 202 -9.48 -17.00 28.20
N ALA A 203 -9.52 -16.38 27.01
CA ALA A 203 -9.72 -17.03 25.73
C ALA A 203 -8.59 -16.69 24.73
N PRO A 204 -7.42 -17.37 24.79
CA PRO A 204 -6.24 -17.02 23.98
C PRO A 204 -6.42 -17.09 22.46
N GLY A 205 -7.34 -17.95 21.98
CA GLY A 205 -7.65 -18.12 20.56
C GLY A 205 -8.81 -17.26 20.06
N PHE A 206 -9.21 -16.22 20.80
CA PHE A 206 -10.34 -15.39 20.39
C PHE A 206 -9.97 -14.41 19.28
N ASP A 207 -10.12 -14.85 18.04
CA ASP A 207 -9.71 -14.14 16.82
C ASP A 207 -10.18 -12.67 16.77
N ALA A 208 -11.41 -12.38 17.21
CA ALA A 208 -11.95 -11.04 17.17
C ALA A 208 -11.18 -10.07 18.09
N ALA A 209 -10.81 -10.51 19.30
CA ALA A 209 -9.99 -9.71 20.20
C ALA A 209 -8.55 -9.56 19.70
N LEU A 210 -7.95 -10.62 19.12
CA LEU A 210 -6.61 -10.54 18.52
C LEU A 210 -6.57 -9.54 17.35
N LEU A 211 -7.57 -9.60 16.48
CA LEU A 211 -7.71 -8.71 15.33
C LEU A 211 -7.89 -7.25 15.74
N GLU A 212 -8.83 -6.96 16.64
CA GLU A 212 -9.14 -5.59 17.07
C GLU A 212 -8.01 -5.00 17.93
N SER A 213 -7.40 -5.81 18.82
CA SER A 213 -6.22 -5.36 19.57
C SER A 213 -5.02 -5.09 18.66
N GLY A 214 -4.78 -5.92 17.64
CA GLY A 214 -3.77 -5.68 16.61
C GLY A 214 -3.98 -4.35 15.89
N ALA A 215 -5.23 -4.03 15.52
CA ALA A 215 -5.57 -2.76 14.88
C ALA A 215 -5.35 -1.55 15.81
N VAL A 216 -5.66 -1.68 17.11
CA VAL A 216 -5.37 -0.63 18.10
C VAL A 216 -3.85 -0.45 18.29
N LEU A 217 -3.08 -1.53 18.31
CA LEU A 217 -1.61 -1.47 18.39
C LEU A 217 -0.99 -0.76 17.18
N GLU A 218 -1.51 -0.98 15.97
CA GLU A 218 -1.10 -0.22 14.78
C GLU A 218 -1.34 1.29 14.94
N ILE A 219 -2.49 1.70 15.48
CA ILE A 219 -2.81 3.12 15.72
C ILE A 219 -1.80 3.74 16.71
N LEU A 220 -1.37 2.96 17.70
CA LEU A 220 -0.37 3.38 18.68
C LEU A 220 1.08 3.29 18.16
N GLY A 221 1.30 2.81 16.93
CA GLY A 221 2.64 2.60 16.37
C GLY A 221 3.39 1.40 16.97
N ARG A 222 2.71 0.53 17.73
CA ARG A 222 3.27 -0.68 18.36
C ARG A 222 3.24 -1.85 17.38
N ASN A 223 3.89 -1.67 16.23
CA ASN A 223 3.76 -2.56 15.07
C ASN A 223 4.24 -4.00 15.33
N ALA A 224 5.30 -4.18 16.11
CA ALA A 224 5.79 -5.52 16.46
C ALA A 224 4.76 -6.34 17.26
N GLU A 225 4.03 -5.69 18.17
CA GLU A 225 3.00 -6.36 18.96
C GLU A 225 1.75 -6.63 18.12
N ALA A 226 1.38 -5.70 17.22
CA ALA A 226 0.30 -5.92 16.26
C ALA A 226 0.57 -7.13 15.36
N GLU A 227 1.81 -7.28 14.87
CA GLU A 227 2.26 -8.42 14.07
C GLU A 227 2.05 -9.74 14.82
N GLU A 228 2.44 -9.82 16.09
CA GLU A 228 2.24 -11.02 16.91
C GLU A 228 0.76 -11.33 17.17
N ARG A 229 -0.09 -10.31 17.37
CA ARG A 229 -1.55 -10.49 17.48
C ARG A 229 -2.13 -11.12 16.21
N TYR A 230 -1.76 -10.61 15.04
CA TYR A 230 -2.24 -11.14 13.76
C TYR A 230 -1.71 -12.55 13.48
N LYS A 231 -0.43 -12.83 13.76
CA LYS A 231 0.13 -14.19 13.63
C LYS A 231 -0.60 -15.18 14.53
N THR A 232 -0.87 -14.80 15.78
CA THR A 232 -1.60 -15.65 16.73
C THR A 232 -3.01 -15.96 16.22
N ALA A 233 -3.72 -14.96 15.68
CA ALA A 233 -5.06 -15.17 15.12
C ALA A 233 -5.05 -16.07 13.88
N LEU A 234 -3.96 -16.09 13.11
CA LEU A 234 -3.80 -16.99 11.98
C LEU A 234 -3.51 -18.45 12.38
N LEU A 235 -3.18 -18.74 13.65
CA LEU A 235 -3.03 -20.12 14.12
C LEU A 235 -4.38 -20.85 14.18
N SER A 236 -5.43 -20.17 14.66
CA SER A 236 -6.82 -20.65 14.71
C SER A 236 -7.54 -20.49 13.38
N SER A 237 -7.24 -19.41 12.65
CA SER A 237 -7.90 -19.05 11.39
C SER A 237 -6.89 -18.91 10.23
N PRO A 238 -6.17 -19.98 9.84
CA PRO A 238 -5.10 -19.92 8.85
C PRO A 238 -5.59 -19.49 7.46
N ASN A 239 -6.87 -19.68 7.15
CA ASN A 239 -7.43 -19.35 5.85
C ASN A 239 -8.23 -18.03 5.85
N ASN A 240 -8.07 -17.18 6.87
CA ASN A 240 -8.78 -15.91 6.94
C ASN A 240 -8.09 -14.84 6.08
N PRO A 241 -8.67 -14.44 4.93
CA PRO A 241 -8.03 -13.49 4.02
C PRO A 241 -7.92 -12.08 4.61
N PHE A 242 -8.79 -11.71 5.55
CA PHE A 242 -8.77 -10.39 6.18
C PHE A 242 -7.57 -10.24 7.13
N LEU A 243 -7.29 -11.28 7.93
CA LEU A 243 -6.10 -11.30 8.79
C LEU A 243 -4.80 -11.29 7.98
N ARG A 244 -4.75 -12.07 6.90
CA ARG A 244 -3.59 -12.10 5.99
C ARG A 244 -3.36 -10.75 5.31
N ASP A 245 -4.41 -10.07 4.84
CA ASP A 245 -4.29 -8.74 4.23
C ASP A 245 -3.78 -7.70 5.25
N ARG A 246 -4.29 -7.72 6.49
CA ARG A 246 -3.81 -6.82 7.55
C ARG A 246 -2.34 -7.06 7.88
N LEU A 247 -1.95 -8.31 8.11
CA LEU A 247 -0.57 -8.67 8.38
C LEU A 247 0.33 -8.30 7.19
N GLY A 248 -0.06 -8.62 5.96
CA GLY A 248 0.69 -8.28 4.75
C GLY A 248 0.92 -6.78 4.59
N ARG A 249 -0.10 -5.94 4.82
CA ARG A 249 0.05 -4.47 4.78
C ARG A 249 0.96 -3.93 5.87
N LEU A 250 0.87 -4.48 7.08
CA LEU A 250 1.75 -4.11 8.19
C LEU A 250 3.21 -4.43 7.84
N LEU A 251 3.46 -5.64 7.32
CA LEU A 251 4.79 -6.09 6.90
C LEU A 251 5.37 -5.21 5.78
N ILE A 252 4.55 -4.78 4.82
CA ILE A 252 4.99 -3.81 3.78
C ILE A 252 5.44 -2.49 4.41
N ARG A 253 4.67 -1.95 5.35
CA ARG A 253 5.00 -0.68 6.04
C ARG A 253 6.33 -0.78 6.81
N GLU A 254 6.59 -1.96 7.39
CA GLU A 254 7.82 -2.29 8.11
C GLU A 254 8.97 -2.72 7.18
N LYS A 255 8.81 -2.62 5.85
CA LYS A 255 9.77 -3.04 4.82
C LYS A 255 10.15 -4.54 4.86
N LYS A 256 9.34 -5.37 5.53
CA LYS A 256 9.47 -6.83 5.60
C LYS A 256 8.78 -7.50 4.40
N ILE A 257 9.22 -7.13 3.19
CA ILE A 257 8.50 -7.48 1.95
C ILE A 257 8.42 -8.99 1.70
N ASP A 258 9.46 -9.76 2.00
CA ASP A 258 9.44 -11.22 1.77
C ASP A 258 8.35 -11.90 2.61
N GLN A 259 8.19 -11.50 3.88
CA GLN A 259 7.13 -12.00 4.74
C GLN A 259 5.74 -11.54 4.27
N ALA A 260 5.64 -10.34 3.67
CA ALA A 260 4.39 -9.85 3.09
C ALA A 260 4.00 -10.67 1.86
N VAL A 261 4.97 -10.99 1.00
CA VAL A 261 4.78 -11.88 -0.16
C VAL A 261 4.23 -13.23 0.28
N ASP A 262 4.77 -13.83 1.35
CA ASP A 262 4.27 -15.09 1.89
C ASP A 262 2.77 -15.01 2.26
N GLN A 263 2.33 -13.90 2.87
CA GLN A 263 0.91 -13.73 3.22
C GLN A 263 0.02 -13.67 1.99
N TYR A 264 0.43 -12.96 0.95
CA TYR A 264 -0.35 -12.84 -0.28
C TYR A 264 -0.28 -14.09 -1.16
N GLU A 265 0.81 -14.86 -1.12
CA GLU A 265 0.90 -16.17 -1.76
C GLU A 265 -0.06 -17.18 -1.11
N GLU A 266 -0.16 -17.19 0.23
CA GLU A 266 -1.18 -17.99 0.91
C GLU A 266 -2.60 -17.55 0.53
N MET A 267 -2.85 -16.25 0.40
CA MET A 267 -4.14 -15.75 -0.12
C MET A 267 -4.41 -16.20 -1.57
N LYS A 268 -3.37 -16.24 -2.42
CA LYS A 268 -3.48 -16.73 -3.80
C LYS A 268 -3.83 -18.22 -3.84
N LYS A 269 -3.34 -19.03 -2.90
CA LYS A 269 -3.73 -20.46 -2.79
C LYS A 269 -5.22 -20.62 -2.47
N LEU A 270 -5.79 -19.73 -1.65
CA LEU A 270 -7.22 -19.75 -1.28
C LEU A 270 -8.12 -19.32 -2.43
N SER A 271 -7.69 -18.34 -3.23
CA SER A 271 -8.43 -17.86 -4.39
C SER A 271 -7.46 -17.51 -5.52
N ALA A 272 -7.10 -18.52 -6.31
CA ALA A 272 -6.14 -18.38 -7.39
C ALA A 272 -6.61 -17.41 -8.50
N ALA A 273 -7.89 -17.10 -8.58
CA ALA A 273 -8.43 -16.18 -9.58
C ALA A 273 -8.61 -14.75 -9.05
N ASN A 274 -8.30 -14.45 -7.78
CA ASN A 274 -8.53 -13.12 -7.22
C ASN A 274 -7.54 -12.09 -7.82
N PRO A 275 -8.01 -11.12 -8.63
CA PRO A 275 -7.13 -10.18 -9.31
C PRO A 275 -6.44 -9.23 -8.32
N ASP A 276 -7.09 -8.81 -7.24
CA ASP A 276 -6.52 -7.87 -6.26
C ASP A 276 -5.28 -8.44 -5.57
N VAL A 277 -5.31 -9.73 -5.22
CA VAL A 277 -4.18 -10.44 -4.61
C VAL A 277 -3.02 -10.55 -5.60
N ARG A 278 -3.32 -10.84 -6.88
CA ARG A 278 -2.30 -10.96 -7.92
C ARG A 278 -1.66 -9.63 -8.26
N VAL A 279 -2.42 -8.54 -8.34
CA VAL A 279 -1.85 -7.19 -8.54
C VAL A 279 -0.92 -6.84 -7.39
N LYS A 280 -1.30 -7.12 -6.14
CA LYS A 280 -0.42 -6.89 -4.98
C LYS A 280 0.87 -7.71 -5.07
N LEU A 281 0.78 -9.00 -5.38
CA LEU A 281 1.96 -9.85 -5.59
C LEU A 281 2.83 -9.32 -6.73
N GLY A 282 2.24 -8.94 -7.87
CA GLY A 282 2.99 -8.40 -9.00
C GLY A 282 3.76 -7.13 -8.65
N LEU A 283 3.16 -6.23 -7.86
CA LEU A 283 3.83 -5.02 -7.37
C LEU A 283 4.95 -5.34 -6.37
N LEU A 284 4.75 -6.30 -5.46
CA LEU A 284 5.78 -6.73 -4.51
C LEU A 284 6.95 -7.44 -5.21
N TYR A 285 6.66 -8.19 -6.27
CA TYR A 285 7.68 -8.81 -7.10
C TYR A 285 8.47 -7.78 -7.91
N LEU A 286 7.79 -6.75 -8.44
CA LEU A 286 8.43 -5.64 -9.14
C LEU A 286 9.40 -4.87 -8.22
N ASP A 287 9.01 -4.58 -6.97
CA ASP A 287 9.86 -3.94 -5.95
C ASP A 287 11.09 -4.77 -5.54
N ARG A 288 11.08 -6.08 -5.83
CA ARG A 288 12.17 -7.03 -5.50
C ARG A 288 12.95 -7.52 -6.71
N ASP A 289 12.86 -6.80 -7.83
CA ASP A 289 13.51 -7.13 -9.10
C ASP A 289 13.15 -8.55 -9.62
N ARG A 290 12.04 -9.12 -9.14
CA ARG A 290 11.50 -10.41 -9.58
C ARG A 290 10.58 -10.20 -10.76
N PHE A 291 11.14 -9.66 -11.84
CA PHE A 291 10.36 -9.19 -13.00
C PHE A 291 9.54 -10.29 -13.67
N ASP A 292 10.06 -11.52 -13.77
CA ASP A 292 9.33 -12.65 -14.35
C ASP A 292 8.07 -13.01 -13.56
N ASP A 293 8.16 -13.01 -12.24
CA ASP A 293 7.01 -13.27 -11.37
C ASP A 293 5.99 -12.14 -11.46
N ALA A 294 6.44 -10.89 -11.48
CA ALA A 294 5.58 -9.73 -11.69
C ALA A 294 4.83 -9.78 -13.03
N ILE A 295 5.54 -10.07 -14.12
CA ILE A 295 4.99 -10.23 -15.46
C ILE A 295 3.91 -11.33 -15.47
N ASN A 296 4.16 -12.47 -14.83
CA ASN A 296 3.20 -13.57 -14.76
C ASN A 296 1.92 -13.16 -14.04
N GLU A 297 2.02 -12.47 -12.90
CA GLU A 297 0.85 -12.04 -12.14
C GLU A 297 0.03 -10.97 -12.89
N PHE A 298 0.67 -9.96 -13.48
CA PHE A 298 -0.03 -8.95 -14.26
C PHE A 298 -0.65 -9.50 -15.54
N THR A 299 0.05 -10.41 -16.23
CA THR A 299 -0.48 -11.08 -17.43
C THR A 299 -1.72 -11.90 -17.11
N PHE A 300 -1.73 -12.60 -15.97
CA PHE A 300 -2.90 -13.36 -15.52
C PHE A 300 -4.11 -12.43 -15.32
N VAL A 301 -3.93 -11.30 -14.63
CA VAL A 301 -5.01 -10.33 -14.40
C VAL A 301 -5.57 -9.79 -15.72
N LEU A 302 -4.68 -9.42 -16.66
CA LEU A 302 -5.07 -8.90 -17.98
C LEU A 302 -5.71 -9.94 -18.90
N ALA A 303 -5.51 -11.24 -18.65
CA ALA A 303 -6.21 -12.30 -19.38
C ALA A 303 -7.72 -12.32 -19.05
N SER A 304 -8.08 -12.02 -17.79
CA SER A 304 -9.49 -11.91 -17.36
C SER A 304 -10.07 -10.51 -17.51
N ASP A 305 -9.24 -9.46 -17.36
CA ASP A 305 -9.65 -8.06 -17.49
C ASP A 305 -8.68 -7.30 -18.41
N PRO A 306 -8.81 -7.44 -19.73
CA PRO A 306 -7.96 -6.73 -20.68
C PRO A 306 -8.11 -5.20 -20.63
N GLY A 307 -9.18 -4.68 -20.01
CA GLY A 307 -9.45 -3.26 -19.87
C GLY A 307 -8.70 -2.60 -18.72
N ASN A 308 -8.01 -3.36 -17.86
CA ASN A 308 -7.27 -2.83 -16.73
C ASN A 308 -5.98 -2.12 -17.15
N THR A 309 -6.10 -0.84 -17.50
CA THR A 309 -4.99 0.00 -17.97
C THR A 309 -3.92 0.22 -16.91
N GLN A 310 -4.30 0.30 -15.63
CA GLN A 310 -3.36 0.39 -14.51
C GLN A 310 -2.44 -0.84 -14.42
N VAL A 311 -3.01 -2.04 -14.51
CA VAL A 311 -2.22 -3.28 -14.51
C VAL A 311 -1.40 -3.41 -15.79
N ARG A 312 -1.93 -2.96 -16.92
CA ARG A 312 -1.18 -2.89 -18.19
C ARG A 312 0.03 -1.97 -18.09
N PHE A 313 -0.09 -0.82 -17.42
CA PHE A 313 1.03 0.06 -17.13
C PHE A 313 2.09 -0.66 -16.30
N PHE A 314 1.70 -1.30 -15.20
CA PHE A 314 2.65 -2.07 -14.38
C PHE A 314 3.33 -3.22 -15.14
N LEU A 315 2.61 -3.89 -16.04
CA LEU A 315 3.21 -4.90 -16.92
C LEU A 315 4.24 -4.29 -17.87
N GLY A 316 3.95 -3.11 -18.44
CA GLY A 316 4.90 -2.37 -19.28
C GLY A 316 6.16 -2.00 -18.52
N THR A 317 6.01 -1.48 -17.29
CA THR A 317 7.13 -1.19 -16.38
C THR A 317 7.94 -2.44 -16.04
N ALA A 318 7.28 -3.56 -15.73
CA ALA A 318 7.97 -4.82 -15.44
C ALA A 318 8.79 -5.33 -16.63
N TYR A 319 8.28 -5.19 -17.87
CA TYR A 319 9.05 -5.49 -19.07
C TYR A 319 10.21 -4.51 -19.27
N GLU A 320 10.00 -3.22 -19.01
CA GLU A 320 11.06 -2.19 -19.13
C GLU A 320 12.22 -2.49 -18.18
N GLU A 321 11.95 -2.69 -16.88
CA GLU A 321 12.97 -2.96 -15.86
C GLU A 321 13.71 -4.28 -16.11
N LYS A 322 13.03 -5.28 -16.68
CA LYS A 322 13.66 -6.52 -17.14
C LYS A 322 14.62 -6.30 -18.34
N GLY A 323 14.48 -5.19 -19.06
CA GLY A 323 15.17 -4.95 -20.33
C GLY A 323 14.49 -5.59 -21.55
N ALA A 324 13.26 -6.09 -21.41
CA ALA A 324 12.44 -6.62 -22.50
C ALA A 324 11.77 -5.46 -23.28
N LEU A 325 12.61 -4.66 -23.94
CA LEU A 325 12.22 -3.38 -24.53
C LEU A 325 11.09 -3.53 -25.59
N PRO A 326 11.10 -4.53 -26.50
CA PRO A 326 10.03 -4.70 -27.47
C PRO A 326 8.65 -4.97 -26.85
N GLU A 327 8.61 -5.78 -25.78
CA GLU A 327 7.40 -6.12 -25.04
C GLU A 327 6.89 -4.92 -24.23
N ALA A 328 7.78 -4.16 -23.61
CA ALA A 328 7.46 -2.91 -22.92
C ALA A 328 6.83 -1.91 -23.88
N GLU A 329 7.46 -1.67 -25.05
CA GLU A 329 6.95 -0.78 -26.10
C GLU A 329 5.53 -1.19 -26.53
N THR A 330 5.35 -2.48 -26.86
CA THR A 330 4.05 -3.01 -27.30
C THR A 330 2.98 -2.88 -26.21
N THR A 331 3.38 -2.99 -24.94
CA THR A 331 2.46 -2.93 -23.79
C THR A 331 2.03 -1.50 -23.51
N PHE A 332 2.95 -0.53 -23.52
CA PHE A 332 2.61 0.89 -23.32
C PHE A 332 1.74 1.44 -24.46
N ARG A 333 2.02 1.08 -25.72
CA ARG A 333 1.20 1.50 -26.89
C ARG A 333 -0.27 1.02 -26.82
N LYS A 334 -0.58 0.01 -26.02
CA LYS A 334 -1.95 -0.50 -25.82
C LYS A 334 -2.76 0.30 -24.79
N ILE A 335 -2.16 1.28 -24.11
CA ILE A 335 -2.86 2.15 -23.16
C ILE A 335 -3.52 3.29 -23.96
N PRO A 336 -4.85 3.41 -23.96
CA PRO A 336 -5.57 4.35 -24.82
C PRO A 336 -5.37 5.80 -24.39
N GLU A 337 -5.48 6.72 -25.35
CA GLU A 337 -5.53 8.17 -25.09
C GLU A 337 -6.68 8.52 -24.15
N GLY A 338 -6.46 9.49 -23.26
CA GLY A 338 -7.44 9.93 -22.26
C GLY A 338 -7.52 9.06 -21.00
N ASP A 339 -6.81 7.92 -20.94
CA ASP A 339 -6.71 7.13 -19.73
C ASP A 339 -5.83 7.80 -18.66
N PRO A 340 -6.14 7.70 -17.36
CA PRO A 340 -5.35 8.33 -16.30
C PRO A 340 -3.86 7.97 -16.27
N VAL A 341 -3.45 6.79 -16.77
CA VAL A 341 -2.03 6.38 -16.83
C VAL A 341 -1.41 6.55 -18.22
N HIS A 342 -2.15 7.11 -19.19
CA HIS A 342 -1.66 7.25 -20.57
C HIS A 342 -0.43 8.15 -20.66
N ARG A 343 -0.46 9.29 -19.95
CA ARG A 343 0.65 10.26 -19.97
C ARG A 343 1.94 9.62 -19.49
N GLU A 344 1.89 8.96 -18.35
CA GLU A 344 3.03 8.26 -17.75
C GLU A 344 3.51 7.14 -18.68
N ALA A 345 2.61 6.31 -19.21
CA ALA A 345 2.95 5.26 -20.17
C ALA A 345 3.67 5.78 -21.42
N MET A 346 3.21 6.90 -21.98
CA MET A 346 3.82 7.50 -23.16
C MET A 346 5.18 8.14 -22.87
N LEU A 347 5.40 8.69 -21.67
CA LEU A 347 6.73 9.14 -21.25
C LEU A 347 7.72 7.99 -21.13
N HIS A 348 7.32 6.87 -20.50
CA HIS A 348 8.11 5.64 -20.48
C HIS A 348 8.41 5.14 -21.90
N LEU A 349 7.40 5.11 -22.78
CA LEU A 349 7.58 4.74 -24.19
C LEU A 349 8.58 5.65 -24.92
N ALA A 350 8.51 6.97 -24.73
CA ALA A 350 9.44 7.90 -25.37
C ALA A 350 10.90 7.69 -24.90
N MET A 351 11.11 7.48 -23.59
CA MET A 351 12.45 7.14 -23.07
C MET A 351 12.97 5.83 -23.66
N LEU A 352 12.10 4.82 -23.75
CA LEU A 352 12.42 3.52 -24.30
C LEU A 352 12.82 3.60 -25.77
N LEU A 353 12.09 4.36 -26.57
CA LEU A 353 12.39 4.62 -27.98
C LEU A 353 13.73 5.36 -28.15
N SER A 354 14.00 6.35 -27.30
CA SER A 354 15.27 7.09 -27.29
C SER A 354 16.47 6.17 -26.98
N ARG A 355 16.35 5.29 -25.97
CA ARG A 355 17.37 4.26 -25.66
C ARG A 355 17.61 3.30 -26.83
N GLN A 356 16.57 3.01 -27.61
CA GLN A 356 16.66 2.21 -28.84
C GLN A 356 17.18 3.00 -30.06
N LYS A 357 17.56 4.27 -29.90
CA LYS A 357 17.94 5.21 -30.96
C LYS A 357 16.84 5.50 -31.99
N LYS A 358 15.58 5.21 -31.66
CA LYS A 358 14.38 5.55 -32.45
C LYS A 358 13.93 6.97 -32.10
N ASN A 359 14.83 7.93 -32.26
CA ASN A 359 14.69 9.28 -31.74
C ASN A 359 13.49 10.04 -32.34
N ASP A 360 13.21 9.87 -33.64
CA ASP A 360 12.07 10.53 -34.28
C ASP A 360 10.73 10.02 -33.72
N GLU A 361 10.59 8.71 -33.45
CA GLU A 361 9.38 8.17 -32.83
C GLU A 361 9.23 8.69 -31.39
N ALA A 362 10.32 8.76 -30.62
CA ALA A 362 10.31 9.31 -29.26
C ALA A 362 9.81 10.77 -29.25
N ILE A 363 10.32 11.59 -30.18
CA ILE A 363 9.91 13.00 -30.34
C ILE A 363 8.43 13.11 -30.68
N GLU A 364 7.93 12.29 -31.61
CA GLU A 364 6.52 12.32 -32.02
C GLU A 364 5.56 11.92 -30.88
N VAL A 365 5.93 10.94 -30.05
CA VAL A 365 5.15 10.58 -28.86
C VAL A 365 5.00 11.77 -27.91
N VAL A 366 6.10 12.46 -27.62
CA VAL A 366 6.09 13.61 -26.69
C VAL A 366 5.37 14.82 -27.31
N ARG A 367 5.53 15.07 -28.60
CA ARG A 367 4.80 16.12 -29.32
C ARG A 367 3.29 15.92 -29.24
N LYS A 368 2.84 14.68 -29.37
CA LYS A 368 1.42 14.33 -29.24
C LYS A 368 0.90 14.64 -27.84
N LEU A 369 1.58 14.19 -26.78
CA LEU A 369 1.24 14.52 -25.40
C LEU A 369 1.19 16.04 -25.18
N ARG A 370 2.19 16.77 -25.69
CA ARG A 370 2.24 18.23 -25.59
C ARG A 370 1.09 18.89 -26.35
N GLY A 371 0.64 18.33 -27.48
CA GLY A 371 -0.50 18.83 -28.23
C GLY A 371 -1.80 18.84 -27.42
N GLU A 372 -1.96 17.87 -26.52
CA GLU A 372 -3.09 17.80 -25.58
C GLU A 372 -2.95 18.79 -24.42
N SER A 373 -1.71 19.08 -24.00
CA SER A 373 -1.39 20.03 -22.92
C SER A 373 -0.33 21.06 -23.32
N PRO A 374 -0.63 22.04 -24.21
CA PRO A 374 0.38 22.96 -24.76
C PRO A 374 1.02 23.93 -23.75
N GLY A 375 0.48 24.00 -22.53
CA GLY A 375 1.02 24.78 -21.42
C GLY A 375 1.92 23.99 -20.47
N ASP A 376 2.03 22.67 -20.64
CA ASP A 376 2.78 21.81 -19.73
C ASP A 376 4.29 21.96 -19.95
N VAL A 377 4.94 22.65 -19.01
CA VAL A 377 6.38 22.93 -19.05
C VAL A 377 7.21 21.65 -18.88
N GLU A 378 6.73 20.67 -18.12
CA GLU A 378 7.44 19.40 -17.96
C GLU A 378 7.51 18.63 -19.28
N LEU A 379 6.44 18.67 -20.09
CA LEU A 379 6.46 18.10 -21.44
C LEU A 379 7.36 18.89 -22.41
N MET A 380 7.51 20.20 -22.21
CA MET A 380 8.47 20.99 -23.00
C MET A 380 9.92 20.62 -22.66
N ILE A 381 10.24 20.52 -21.37
CA ILE A 381 11.55 20.08 -20.89
C ILE A 381 11.85 18.68 -21.45
N PHE A 382 10.91 17.75 -21.30
CA PHE A 382 11.07 16.39 -21.79
C PHE A 382 11.26 16.35 -23.32
N LEU A 383 10.50 17.14 -24.08
CA LEU A 383 10.67 17.25 -25.53
C LEU A 383 12.03 17.84 -25.91
N ALA A 384 12.51 18.87 -25.20
CA ALA A 384 13.83 19.45 -25.44
C ALA A 384 14.95 18.42 -25.22
N VAL A 385 14.84 17.58 -24.19
CA VAL A 385 15.76 16.46 -23.94
C VAL A 385 15.72 15.43 -25.09
N GLN A 386 14.53 15.05 -25.57
CA GLN A 386 14.44 14.12 -26.71
C GLN A 386 15.03 14.71 -28.01
N LEU A 387 14.81 16.01 -28.25
CA LEU A 387 15.38 16.72 -29.40
C LEU A 387 16.91 16.84 -29.29
N GLU A 388 17.44 17.08 -28.09
CA GLU A 388 18.87 17.12 -27.80
C GLU A 388 19.52 15.77 -28.07
N ALA A 389 18.96 14.68 -27.54
CA ALA A 389 19.43 13.31 -27.81
C ALA A 389 19.37 12.94 -29.30
N ALA A 390 18.46 13.56 -30.06
CA ALA A 390 18.35 13.42 -31.50
C ALA A 390 19.30 14.33 -32.30
N ASN A 391 20.12 15.14 -31.63
CA ASN A 391 20.98 16.17 -32.22
C ASN A 391 20.21 17.27 -32.99
N ARG A 392 18.92 17.46 -32.70
CA ARG A 392 18.04 18.49 -33.30
C ARG A 392 18.11 19.78 -32.49
N TYR A 393 19.31 20.33 -32.36
CA TYR A 393 19.62 21.38 -31.39
C TYR A 393 18.86 22.70 -31.59
N ASP A 394 18.55 23.08 -32.83
CA ASP A 394 17.77 24.31 -33.08
C ASP A 394 16.33 24.19 -32.58
N GLU A 395 15.69 23.04 -32.79
CA GLU A 395 14.35 22.76 -32.26
C GLU A 395 14.38 22.60 -30.74
N ALA A 396 15.38 21.88 -30.21
CA ALA A 396 15.57 21.74 -28.77
C ALA A 396 15.71 23.11 -28.09
N LEU A 397 16.47 24.04 -28.70
CA LEU A 397 16.69 25.38 -28.17
C LEU A 397 15.38 26.17 -28.15
N ALA A 398 14.59 26.11 -29.23
CA ALA A 398 13.31 26.80 -29.30
C ALA A 398 12.36 26.33 -28.20
N VAL A 399 12.24 25.02 -28.01
CA VAL A 399 11.36 24.44 -26.98
C VAL A 399 11.87 24.72 -25.56
N ALA A 400 13.17 24.59 -25.31
CA ALA A 400 13.75 24.90 -24.00
C ALA A 400 13.62 26.39 -23.65
N THR A 401 13.77 27.28 -24.62
CA THR A 401 13.56 28.72 -24.43
C THR A 401 12.10 29.00 -24.07
N GLU A 402 11.14 28.44 -24.82
CA GLU A 402 9.71 28.54 -24.51
C GLU A 402 9.39 28.05 -23.09
N ALA A 403 10.02 26.95 -22.65
CA ALA A 403 9.87 26.43 -21.29
C ALA A 403 10.31 27.45 -20.23
N THR A 404 11.45 28.11 -20.42
CA THR A 404 11.94 29.16 -19.50
C THR A 404 11.10 30.43 -19.52
N GLU A 405 10.49 30.79 -20.65
CA GLU A 405 9.58 31.94 -20.75
C GLU A 405 8.27 31.69 -20.00
N LYS A 406 7.73 30.46 -20.09
CA LYS A 406 6.49 30.07 -19.40
C LYS A 406 6.68 29.84 -17.90
N ALA A 407 7.82 29.29 -17.50
CA ALA A 407 8.14 29.05 -16.10
C ALA A 407 9.55 29.58 -15.77
N PRO A 408 9.72 30.91 -15.62
CA PRO A 408 11.01 31.53 -15.36
C PRO A 408 11.61 31.18 -13.99
N GLU A 409 10.80 30.61 -13.09
CA GLU A 409 11.22 30.14 -11.76
C GLU A 409 11.44 28.61 -11.71
N ASN A 410 11.28 27.88 -12.82
CA ASN A 410 11.52 26.44 -12.87
C ASN A 410 13.02 26.15 -13.17
N PRO A 411 13.79 25.60 -12.21
CA PRO A 411 15.21 25.30 -12.41
C PRO A 411 15.46 24.24 -13.50
N ALA A 412 14.59 23.26 -13.67
CA ALA A 412 14.76 22.21 -14.68
C ALA A 412 14.63 22.75 -16.11
N ALA A 413 13.78 23.76 -16.33
CA ALA A 413 13.68 24.45 -17.63
C ALA A 413 14.99 25.17 -17.99
N TRP A 414 15.57 25.90 -17.03
CA TRP A 414 16.87 26.56 -17.22
C TRP A 414 18.02 25.57 -17.40
N PHE A 415 17.99 24.45 -16.68
CA PHE A 415 18.99 23.40 -16.83
C PHE A 415 18.95 22.79 -18.24
N ALA A 416 17.76 22.42 -18.73
CA ALA A 416 17.57 21.90 -20.07
C ALA A 416 18.04 22.90 -21.15
N LEU A 417 17.71 24.20 -20.98
CA LEU A 417 18.18 25.26 -21.88
C LEU A 417 19.72 25.33 -21.91
N GLY A 418 20.37 25.31 -20.75
CA GLY A 418 21.83 25.36 -20.65
C GLY A 418 22.51 24.16 -21.29
N VAL A 419 21.98 22.94 -21.10
CA VAL A 419 22.52 21.74 -21.76
C VAL A 419 22.43 21.83 -23.29
N VAL A 420 21.31 22.31 -23.83
CA VAL A 420 21.15 22.50 -25.28
C VAL A 420 22.11 23.57 -25.81
N GLN A 421 22.29 24.67 -25.07
CA GLN A 421 23.24 25.73 -25.43
C GLN A 421 24.69 25.24 -25.45
N ASP A 422 25.05 24.35 -24.53
CA ASP A 422 26.40 23.77 -24.47
C ASP A 422 26.70 22.92 -25.71
N LYS A 423 25.73 22.10 -26.16
CA LYS A 423 25.85 21.37 -27.44
C LYS A 423 26.02 22.27 -28.66
N ARG A 424 25.63 23.55 -28.55
CA ARG A 424 25.85 24.58 -29.58
C ARG A 424 27.14 25.38 -29.38
N GLY A 425 27.92 25.11 -28.34
CA GLY A 425 29.15 25.84 -28.01
C GLY A 425 28.92 27.26 -27.48
N GLN A 426 27.72 27.56 -26.97
CA GLN A 426 27.28 28.89 -26.51
C GLN A 426 27.68 29.15 -25.05
N LEU A 427 28.99 29.22 -24.79
CA LEU A 427 29.56 29.20 -23.43
C LEU A 427 28.97 30.24 -22.48
N GLU A 428 28.83 31.50 -22.92
CA GLU A 428 28.30 32.57 -22.06
C GLU A 428 26.85 32.31 -21.66
N GLN A 429 26.05 31.75 -22.59
CA GLN A 429 24.65 31.42 -22.32
C GLN A 429 24.54 30.21 -21.38
N VAL A 430 25.40 29.20 -21.52
CA VAL A 430 25.49 28.06 -20.61
C VAL A 430 25.76 28.52 -19.18
N ILE A 431 26.75 29.40 -19.00
CA ILE A 431 27.10 29.95 -17.68
C ILE A 431 25.90 30.68 -17.09
N ALA A 432 25.26 31.57 -17.85
CA ALA A 432 24.10 32.32 -17.39
C ALA A 432 22.91 31.41 -17.01
N ALA A 433 22.65 30.37 -17.81
CA ALA A 433 21.60 29.40 -17.53
C ALA A 433 21.89 28.61 -16.25
N MET A 434 23.11 28.10 -16.07
CA MET A 434 23.48 27.32 -14.87
C MET A 434 23.53 28.20 -13.61
N GLU A 435 24.02 29.44 -13.70
CA GLU A 435 23.95 30.42 -12.60
C GLU A 435 22.49 30.70 -12.21
N LYS A 436 21.57 30.76 -13.20
CA LYS A 436 20.13 30.90 -12.94
C LYS A 436 19.55 29.67 -12.24
N VAL A 437 19.92 28.45 -12.65
CA VAL A 437 19.54 27.20 -11.94
C VAL A 437 19.99 27.24 -10.50
N ILE A 438 21.27 27.56 -10.24
CA ILE A 438 21.85 27.60 -8.88
C ILE A 438 21.22 28.71 -8.03
N THR A 439 20.78 29.81 -8.65
CA THR A 439 20.06 30.88 -7.95
C THR A 439 18.68 30.43 -7.50
N LEU A 440 17.94 29.70 -8.36
CA LEU A 440 16.60 29.18 -8.06
C LEU A 440 16.63 27.99 -7.09
N ASP A 441 17.61 27.10 -7.27
CA ASP A 441 17.87 25.96 -6.40
C ASP A 441 19.36 25.86 -6.04
N PRO A 442 19.77 26.46 -4.90
CA PRO A 442 21.15 26.41 -4.43
C PRO A 442 21.70 25.02 -4.09
N LYS A 443 20.82 24.00 -4.03
CA LYS A 443 21.17 22.59 -3.78
C LYS A 443 21.05 21.73 -5.04
N HIS A 444 20.93 22.32 -6.22
CA HIS A 444 20.92 21.59 -7.48
C HIS A 444 22.31 21.04 -7.82
N ALA A 445 22.67 19.89 -7.24
CA ALA A 445 24.01 19.32 -7.30
C ALA A 445 24.55 19.16 -8.72
N THR A 446 23.71 18.73 -9.67
CA THR A 446 24.11 18.55 -11.07
C THR A 446 24.45 19.87 -11.76
N ALA A 447 23.80 20.99 -11.40
CA ALA A 447 24.07 22.29 -12.01
C ALA A 447 25.33 22.92 -11.43
N LEU A 448 25.55 22.74 -10.12
CA LEU A 448 26.81 23.08 -9.46
C LEU A 448 27.99 22.36 -10.11
N ASN A 449 27.88 21.04 -10.29
CA ASN A 449 28.92 20.25 -10.94
C ASN A 449 29.12 20.67 -12.40
N TYR A 450 28.02 20.83 -13.15
CA TYR A 450 28.08 21.22 -14.56
C TYR A 450 28.83 22.54 -14.74
N LEU A 451 28.45 23.57 -13.99
CA LEU A 451 29.13 24.88 -14.05
C LEU A 451 30.59 24.81 -13.61
N GLY A 452 30.87 24.07 -12.52
CA GLY A 452 32.24 23.87 -12.04
C GLY A 452 33.12 23.15 -13.06
N TYR A 453 32.62 22.08 -13.67
CA TYR A 453 33.29 21.38 -14.75
C TYR A 453 33.50 22.28 -15.97
N THR A 454 32.49 23.05 -16.40
CA THR A 454 32.62 24.00 -17.51
C THR A 454 33.76 25.01 -17.26
N PHE A 455 33.87 25.55 -16.04
CA PHE A 455 34.96 26.44 -15.67
C PHE A 455 36.34 25.74 -15.73
N ALA A 456 36.42 24.52 -15.18
CA ALA A 456 37.64 23.71 -15.24
C ALA A 456 38.06 23.43 -16.69
N ASP A 457 37.13 22.93 -17.50
CA ASP A 457 37.36 22.56 -18.90
C ASP A 457 37.82 23.75 -19.76
N ARG A 458 37.27 24.94 -19.51
CA ARG A 458 37.67 26.18 -20.18
C ARG A 458 38.89 26.87 -19.56
N ASN A 459 39.46 26.32 -18.49
CA ASN A 459 40.57 26.92 -17.72
C ASN A 459 40.27 28.29 -17.09
N ILE A 460 39.01 28.58 -16.77
CA ILE A 460 38.58 29.87 -16.24
C ILE A 460 38.06 29.69 -14.81
N ARG A 461 38.13 30.73 -13.98
CA ARG A 461 37.51 30.76 -12.63
C ARG A 461 37.82 29.50 -11.77
N LEU A 462 39.01 28.89 -11.91
CA LEU A 462 39.36 27.61 -11.26
C LEU A 462 39.12 27.55 -9.73
N PRO A 463 39.37 28.62 -8.94
CA PRO A 463 39.03 28.59 -7.51
C PRO A 463 37.53 28.47 -7.24
N GLU A 464 36.71 29.08 -8.08
CA GLU A 464 35.25 28.99 -7.98
C GLU A 464 34.75 27.63 -8.49
N ALA A 465 35.39 27.09 -9.54
CA ALA A 465 35.12 25.75 -10.04
C ALA A 465 35.25 24.70 -8.91
N GLU A 466 36.35 24.75 -8.14
CA GLU A 466 36.55 23.86 -6.98
C GLU A 466 35.42 23.99 -5.96
N GLN A 467 35.03 25.23 -5.62
CA GLN A 467 33.96 25.48 -4.64
C GLN A 467 32.60 24.94 -5.12
N LEU A 468 32.28 25.10 -6.40
CA LEU A 468 31.03 24.61 -7.00
C LEU A 468 30.97 23.09 -6.96
N VAL A 469 32.03 22.41 -7.42
CA VAL A 469 32.08 20.95 -7.42
C VAL A 469 32.11 20.39 -5.99
N GLN A 470 32.83 21.03 -5.07
CA GLN A 470 32.85 20.61 -3.66
C GLN A 470 31.46 20.70 -3.03
N ARG A 471 30.68 21.76 -3.31
CA ARG A 471 29.27 21.86 -2.88
C ARG A 471 28.40 20.79 -3.52
N ALA A 472 28.65 20.40 -4.78
CA ALA A 472 27.93 19.30 -5.41
C ALA A 472 28.22 17.97 -4.68
N LEU A 473 29.47 17.73 -4.28
CA LEU A 473 29.90 16.57 -3.49
C LEU A 473 29.40 16.60 -2.04
N GLU A 474 29.21 17.76 -1.41
CA GLU A 474 28.55 17.85 -0.10
C GLU A 474 27.11 17.35 -0.14
N ILE A 475 26.44 17.47 -1.30
CA ILE A 475 25.06 17.01 -1.51
C ILE A 475 25.05 15.54 -1.95
N ARG A 476 25.97 15.14 -2.83
CA ARG A 476 26.13 13.77 -3.34
C ARG A 476 27.59 13.32 -3.22
N PRO A 477 28.03 12.84 -2.04
CA PRO A 477 29.45 12.57 -1.75
C PRO A 477 30.01 11.35 -2.50
N ASP A 478 29.14 10.43 -2.89
CA ASP A 478 29.50 9.18 -3.55
C ASP A 478 29.26 9.22 -5.08
N ASP A 479 29.15 10.41 -5.67
CA ASP A 479 28.99 10.57 -7.12
C ASP A 479 30.36 10.59 -7.83
N GLY A 480 30.67 9.51 -8.55
CA GLY A 480 31.95 9.39 -9.26
C GLY A 480 32.16 10.42 -10.37
N TYR A 481 31.10 10.92 -11.02
CA TYR A 481 31.23 11.96 -12.05
C TYR A 481 31.56 13.33 -11.45
N PHE A 482 31.11 13.58 -10.21
CA PHE A 482 31.47 14.79 -9.48
C PHE A 482 32.91 14.74 -8.97
N LEU A 483 33.37 13.56 -8.55
CA LEU A 483 34.77 13.34 -8.20
C LEU A 483 35.69 13.50 -9.42
N ASP A 484 35.29 13.00 -10.59
CA ASP A 484 35.99 13.22 -11.86
C ASP A 484 36.09 14.72 -12.20
N SER A 485 34.99 15.46 -12.03
CA SER A 485 34.97 16.91 -12.25
C SER A 485 35.90 17.66 -11.28
N LEU A 486 35.96 17.25 -10.01
CA LEU A 486 36.87 17.82 -9.02
C LEU A 486 38.33 17.53 -9.38
N ALA A 487 38.61 16.29 -9.80
CA ALA A 487 39.91 15.90 -10.28
C ALA A 487 40.34 16.72 -11.50
N TRP A 488 39.41 17.00 -12.41
CA TRP A 488 39.67 17.86 -13.56
C TRP A 488 40.03 19.29 -13.12
N VAL A 489 39.36 19.85 -12.11
CA VAL A 489 39.75 21.14 -11.51
C VAL A 489 41.19 21.09 -10.98
N HIS A 490 41.56 20.04 -10.24
CA HIS A 490 42.90 19.89 -9.68
C HIS A 490 43.98 19.65 -10.75
N PHE A 491 43.67 18.88 -11.78
CA PHE A 491 44.52 18.69 -12.95
C PHE A 491 44.85 20.02 -13.62
N ARG A 492 43.83 20.87 -13.85
CA ARG A 492 44.00 22.19 -14.48
C ARG A 492 44.77 23.19 -13.62
N ARG A 493 44.82 22.97 -12.31
CA ARG A 493 45.66 23.72 -11.36
C ARG A 493 47.08 23.16 -11.23
N GLY A 494 47.39 22.06 -11.89
CA GLY A 494 48.69 21.38 -11.81
C GLY A 494 48.87 20.49 -10.58
N ASP A 495 47.80 20.26 -9.79
CA ASP A 495 47.85 19.35 -8.64
C ASP A 495 47.53 17.91 -9.07
N TYR A 496 48.48 17.33 -9.80
CA TYR A 496 48.29 16.02 -10.42
C TYR A 496 48.16 14.88 -9.40
N ARG A 497 48.69 15.03 -8.18
CA ARG A 497 48.57 13.99 -7.16
C ARG A 497 47.15 13.91 -6.59
N ARG A 498 46.55 15.08 -6.32
CA ARG A 498 45.15 15.13 -5.87
C ARG A 498 44.20 14.63 -6.96
N ALA A 499 44.39 15.10 -8.20
CA ALA A 499 43.58 14.68 -9.33
C ALA A 499 43.60 13.15 -9.51
N GLU A 500 44.79 12.52 -9.45
CA GLU A 500 44.91 11.06 -9.53
C GLU A 500 44.14 10.34 -8.39
N ALA A 501 44.27 10.81 -7.15
CA ALA A 501 43.58 10.19 -6.01
C ALA A 501 42.05 10.29 -6.14
N GLU A 502 41.55 11.44 -6.59
CA GLU A 502 40.12 11.69 -6.80
C GLU A 502 39.56 10.85 -7.95
N LEU A 503 40.28 10.70 -9.06
CA LEU A 503 39.91 9.82 -10.18
C LEU A 503 39.91 8.33 -9.79
N LEU A 504 40.89 7.90 -9.01
CA LEU A 504 40.91 6.53 -8.47
C LEU A 504 39.74 6.28 -7.52
N GLN A 505 39.29 7.30 -6.78
CA GLN A 505 38.09 7.22 -5.97
C GLN A 505 36.83 7.20 -6.86
N ALA A 506 36.77 8.02 -7.91
CA ALA A 506 35.68 8.05 -8.88
C ALA A 506 35.44 6.66 -9.52
N LEU A 507 36.53 5.97 -9.92
CA LEU A 507 36.48 4.62 -10.50
C LEU A 507 36.01 3.53 -9.52
N LYS A 508 35.96 3.79 -8.20
CA LYS A 508 35.32 2.86 -7.26
C LYS A 508 33.81 2.91 -7.35
N TYR A 509 33.25 4.08 -7.66
CA TYR A 509 31.81 4.30 -7.79
C TYR A 509 31.31 4.08 -9.21
N VAL A 510 32.12 4.42 -10.22
CA VAL A 510 31.81 4.20 -11.64
C VAL A 510 32.95 3.40 -12.28
N PRO A 511 32.96 2.07 -12.09
CA PRO A 511 34.03 1.22 -12.60
C PRO A 511 34.08 1.23 -14.12
N ASP A 512 35.29 1.31 -14.67
CA ASP A 512 35.58 1.21 -16.10
C ASP A 512 34.92 2.28 -16.99
N ASP A 513 34.50 3.42 -16.43
CA ASP A 513 33.98 4.54 -17.23
C ASP A 513 35.03 5.06 -18.23
N PRO A 514 34.73 5.09 -19.54
CA PRO A 514 35.71 5.48 -20.56
C PRO A 514 36.28 6.89 -20.39
N VAL A 515 35.48 7.85 -19.93
CA VAL A 515 35.88 9.27 -19.81
C VAL A 515 36.77 9.44 -18.58
N ILE A 516 36.39 8.84 -17.45
CA ILE A 516 37.20 8.88 -16.22
C ILE A 516 38.55 8.18 -16.43
N LEU A 517 38.56 7.07 -17.19
CA LEU A 517 39.79 6.39 -17.60
C LEU A 517 40.67 7.28 -18.48
N GLU A 518 40.09 8.05 -19.41
CA GLU A 518 40.82 9.03 -20.21
C GLU A 518 41.41 10.14 -19.34
N HIS A 519 40.63 10.77 -18.47
CA HIS A 519 41.10 11.82 -17.57
C HIS A 519 42.23 11.33 -16.65
N LEU A 520 42.15 10.09 -16.14
CA LEU A 520 43.24 9.48 -15.40
C LEU A 520 44.48 9.26 -16.27
N GLY A 521 44.31 8.82 -17.51
CA GLY A 521 45.41 8.76 -18.49
C GLY A 521 46.07 10.12 -18.71
N ASP A 522 45.29 11.19 -18.85
CA ASP A 522 45.79 12.56 -19.03
C ASP A 522 46.59 13.05 -17.80
N VAL A 523 46.09 12.77 -16.59
CA VAL A 523 46.80 13.08 -15.33
C VAL A 523 48.12 12.31 -15.25
N LEU A 524 48.12 11.01 -15.53
CA LEU A 524 49.34 10.18 -15.51
C LEU A 524 50.36 10.64 -16.55
N GLN A 525 49.90 11.01 -17.74
CA GLN A 525 50.74 11.58 -18.78
C GLN A 525 51.40 12.89 -18.31
N ALA A 526 50.65 13.78 -17.65
CA ALA A 526 51.20 15.03 -17.13
C ALA A 526 52.22 14.82 -16.00
N GLN A 527 52.13 13.70 -15.27
CA GLN A 527 53.14 13.26 -14.30
C GLN A 527 54.36 12.59 -14.95
N GLY A 528 54.34 12.33 -16.26
CA GLY A 528 55.39 11.64 -17.01
C GLY A 528 55.29 10.11 -17.01
N ARG A 529 54.20 9.54 -16.47
CA ARG A 529 53.93 8.09 -16.40
C ARG A 529 53.27 7.59 -17.69
N ASN A 530 54.00 7.74 -18.79
CA ASN A 530 53.49 7.55 -20.15
C ASN A 530 53.02 6.11 -20.45
N ASP A 531 53.69 5.09 -19.89
CA ASP A 531 53.30 3.69 -20.10
C ASP A 531 51.94 3.38 -19.45
N GLU A 532 51.74 3.85 -18.22
CA GLU A 532 50.49 3.67 -17.49
C GLU A 532 49.34 4.46 -18.13
N ALA A 533 49.62 5.70 -18.59
CA ALA A 533 48.66 6.50 -19.35
C ALA A 533 48.19 5.79 -20.63
N ALA A 534 49.12 5.19 -21.40
CA ALA A 534 48.77 4.46 -22.61
C ALA A 534 47.84 3.27 -22.33
N VAL A 535 48.07 2.52 -21.25
CA VAL A 535 47.19 1.41 -20.83
C VAL A 535 45.78 1.90 -20.52
N LEU A 536 45.65 3.04 -19.83
CA LEU A 536 44.33 3.60 -19.51
C LEU A 536 43.60 4.11 -20.74
N PHE A 537 44.29 4.78 -21.66
CA PHE A 537 43.70 5.20 -22.94
C PHE A 537 43.23 4.01 -23.79
N GLU A 538 44.01 2.92 -23.86
CA GLU A 538 43.60 1.69 -24.54
C GLU A 538 42.37 1.08 -23.87
N LYS A 539 42.32 1.08 -22.53
CA LYS A 539 41.18 0.61 -21.77
C LYS A 539 39.93 1.48 -22.00
N ALA A 540 40.08 2.80 -22.05
CA ALA A 540 38.99 3.74 -22.35
C ALA A 540 38.36 3.44 -23.72
N ILE A 541 39.19 3.27 -24.76
CA ILE A 541 38.71 2.88 -26.10
C ILE A 541 38.00 1.53 -26.05
N ALA A 542 38.59 0.53 -25.40
CA ALA A 542 38.00 -0.80 -25.28
C ALA A 542 36.66 -0.82 -24.53
N LYS A 543 36.43 0.15 -23.64
CA LYS A 543 35.18 0.32 -22.89
C LYS A 543 34.14 1.20 -23.59
N GLY A 544 34.41 1.62 -24.83
CA GLY A 544 33.44 2.30 -25.69
C GLY A 544 33.44 3.82 -25.59
N HIS A 545 34.62 4.43 -25.45
CA HIS A 545 34.77 5.89 -25.52
C HIS A 545 34.07 6.47 -26.76
N GLU A 546 33.33 7.58 -26.61
CA GLU A 546 32.56 8.18 -27.72
C GLU A 546 33.45 8.70 -28.85
N LYS A 547 34.70 9.04 -28.53
CA LYS A 547 35.68 9.58 -29.47
C LYS A 547 36.97 8.75 -29.46
N PRO A 548 36.94 7.51 -29.94
CA PRO A 548 38.08 6.60 -29.82
C PRO A 548 39.28 7.09 -30.65
N ASP A 549 39.05 7.81 -31.74
CA ASP A 549 40.10 8.37 -32.59
C ASP A 549 40.88 9.48 -31.88
N GLU A 550 40.22 10.36 -31.12
CA GLU A 550 40.88 11.43 -30.36
C GLU A 550 41.80 10.84 -29.28
N VAL A 551 41.32 9.82 -28.56
CA VAL A 551 42.11 9.07 -27.56
C VAL A 551 43.25 8.30 -28.24
N GLY A 552 43.00 7.70 -29.41
CA GLY A 552 44.02 7.01 -30.20
C GLY A 552 45.19 7.90 -30.60
N VAL A 553 44.93 9.18 -30.89
CA VAL A 553 45.98 10.18 -31.16
C VAL A 553 46.85 10.40 -29.92
N LYS A 554 46.28 10.40 -28.70
CA LYS A 554 47.04 10.53 -27.45
C LYS A 554 48.01 9.34 -27.29
N ILE A 555 47.53 8.11 -27.50
CA ILE A 555 48.37 6.90 -27.46
C ILE A 555 49.52 6.98 -28.46
N HIS A 556 49.25 7.40 -29.70
CA HIS A 556 50.28 7.52 -30.73
C HIS A 556 51.35 8.56 -30.39
N ARG A 557 50.95 9.69 -29.79
CA ARG A 557 51.89 10.72 -29.32
C ARG A 557 52.79 10.19 -28.22
N LEU A 558 52.23 9.46 -27.25
CA LEU A 558 53.00 8.84 -26.16
C LEU A 558 54.06 7.87 -26.67
N ARG A 559 53.69 6.97 -27.60
CA ARG A 559 54.59 5.98 -28.19
C ARG A 559 55.70 6.59 -29.04
N LYS A 560 55.45 7.74 -29.70
CA LYS A 560 56.48 8.48 -30.44
C LYS A 560 57.43 9.29 -29.56
N ALA A 561 57.00 9.70 -28.37
CA ALA A 561 57.79 10.48 -27.42
C ALA A 561 58.78 9.62 -26.61
N GLN A 562 58.62 8.30 -26.61
CA GLN A 562 59.61 7.38 -26.06
C GLN A 562 60.83 7.31 -26.99
N PRO A 563 62.06 7.56 -26.50
CA PRO A 563 63.24 7.30 -27.31
C PRO A 563 63.27 5.81 -27.64
N ALA A 564 63.48 5.48 -28.92
CA ALA A 564 63.71 4.10 -29.35
C ALA A 564 64.82 3.52 -28.47
N GLY A 565 64.46 2.58 -27.60
CA GLY A 565 65.38 1.99 -26.63
C GLY A 565 66.61 1.42 -27.34
N LYS A 566 67.78 1.85 -26.86
CA LYS A 566 69.04 1.12 -26.97
C LYS A 566 69.09 0.02 -25.93
#